data_AF-A0A538JTN2-F1
#
_entry.id   AF-A0A538JTN2-F1
#
_cell.length_a   1.000
_cell.length_b   1.000
_cell.length_c   1.000
_cell.angle_alpha   90.00
_cell.angle_beta   90.00
_cell.angle_gamma   90.00
#
_symmetry.space_group_name_H-M   'P 1'
#
loop_
_entity.id
_entity.type
_entity.pdbx_description
1 polymer ?
#
loop_
_entity_poly.entity_id
_entity_poly.type
_entity_poly.pdbx_seq_one_letter_code
_entity_poly.pdbx_strand_id
1 'polypeptide(L)'
;MDRAPARVRGADDPRQRNRPVDGTVSGRLVPTSRHLGILEGVADEQSPSAGQTPTGADREELAFSDLHYYVPQDVVDVSFPVAVRGYDRHAVDAYVKRVNRVIAELKVRSSPPAAVRHALEQAEGKVQGLLQAAREAAEQITVSAQQEAEENTARAKAEAATLIVDTSAEADRMKAEADEHVANAKRQAETTATTAKANADELIAGAKAEAESIVVRAQAEADERLRRLEEELTARREEAEARMHRLQTDTEAVWNQRDELLEDIRRMSSGLIDLARAAAARIQPGEGAEPEEDEPTRVIPPHGQEEAGFQEPRP
;
A
#
# COMPACT_ATOMS: atom_id res chain seq x y z
N MET A 1 -45.54 40.95 6.17
CA MET A 1 -46.11 40.23 7.31
C MET A 1 -46.47 38.86 6.75
N ASP A 2 -45.60 37.85 6.80
CA ASP A 2 -45.24 37.20 8.05
C ASP A 2 -43.85 36.56 7.98
N ARG A 3 -43.16 36.59 9.11
CA ARG A 3 -41.72 36.34 9.28
C ARG A 3 -41.53 35.12 10.19
N ALA A 4 -40.63 34.23 9.76
CA ALA A 4 -39.78 33.35 10.57
C ALA A 4 -40.36 32.01 11.11
N PRO A 5 -39.51 31.04 11.54
CA PRO A 5 -38.04 30.95 11.36
C PRO A 5 -37.52 29.63 10.76
N ALA A 6 -36.29 29.75 10.26
CA ALA A 6 -35.38 28.71 9.81
C ALA A 6 -35.03 27.70 10.92
N ARG A 7 -35.02 26.40 10.56
CA ARG A 7 -34.32 25.36 11.31
C ARG A 7 -32.86 25.31 10.87
N VAL A 8 -31.97 25.64 11.81
CA VAL A 8 -30.53 25.50 11.68
C VAL A 8 -30.20 24.01 11.60
N ARG A 9 -29.68 23.60 10.45
CA ARG A 9 -29.10 22.28 10.18
C ARG A 9 -27.78 22.20 10.95
N GLY A 10 -27.58 21.09 11.67
CA GLY A 10 -26.43 20.86 12.54
C GLY A 10 -25.10 21.14 11.84
N ALA A 11 -24.22 21.82 12.57
CA ALA A 11 -22.82 21.98 12.19
C ALA A 11 -22.14 20.62 12.27
N ASP A 12 -21.79 20.06 11.11
CA ASP A 12 -20.80 19.00 10.98
C ASP A 12 -19.42 19.57 11.32
N ASP A 13 -18.81 19.05 12.38
CA ASP A 13 -17.45 19.37 12.84
C ASP A 13 -16.41 18.56 12.02
N PRO A 14 -15.51 19.20 11.25
CA PRO A 14 -14.55 18.50 10.41
C PRO A 14 -13.22 18.33 11.13
N ARG A 15 -13.10 17.33 12.02
CA ARG A 15 -11.79 16.92 12.57
C ARG A 15 -11.68 15.41 12.77
N GLN A 16 -11.58 14.68 11.66
CA GLN A 16 -10.87 13.41 11.63
C GLN A 16 -9.86 13.41 10.49
N ARG A 17 -8.56 13.43 10.85
CA ARG A 17 -7.52 12.62 10.20
C ARG A 17 -6.19 12.76 10.96
N ASN A 18 -5.53 11.61 11.08
CA ASN A 18 -4.13 11.36 11.39
C ASN A 18 -3.73 11.27 12.88
N ARG A 19 -3.71 10.04 13.38
CA ARG A 19 -2.62 9.54 14.21
C ARG A 19 -2.10 8.20 13.66
N PRO A 20 -0.78 8.01 13.56
CA PRO A 20 -0.18 6.76 13.13
C PRO A 20 -0.15 5.74 14.27
N VAL A 21 -0.22 4.48 13.86
CA VAL A 21 -0.11 3.28 14.69
C VAL A 21 1.31 2.73 14.52
N ASP A 22 2.07 2.75 15.60
CA ASP A 22 3.22 1.87 15.89
C ASP A 22 3.44 2.08 17.39
N GLY A 23 3.37 1.10 18.29
CA GLY A 23 4.02 -0.19 18.28
C GLY A 23 4.61 -0.32 19.69
N THR A 24 4.46 -1.50 20.31
CA THR A 24 5.01 -1.85 21.64
C THR A 24 4.19 -1.46 22.88
N VAL A 25 3.22 -2.32 23.25
CA VAL A 25 2.92 -2.60 24.66
C VAL A 25 3.07 -4.11 24.88
N SER A 26 4.00 -4.44 25.76
CA SER A 26 4.37 -5.77 26.21
C SER A 26 3.22 -6.46 26.92
N GLY A 27 2.48 -7.30 26.21
CA GLY A 27 1.49 -8.22 26.76
C GLY A 27 2.16 -9.45 27.38
N ARG A 28 2.19 -9.52 28.72
CA ARG A 28 2.49 -10.76 29.45
C ARG A 28 1.22 -11.59 29.51
N LEU A 29 0.97 -12.37 28.45
CA LEU A 29 -0.11 -13.35 28.36
C LEU A 29 0.38 -14.70 28.89
N VAL A 30 -0.43 -15.26 29.79
CA VAL A 30 -0.36 -16.64 30.29
C VAL A 30 -0.67 -17.60 29.13
N PRO A 31 0.12 -18.65 28.87
CA PRO A 31 -0.28 -19.65 27.90
C PRO A 31 -1.24 -20.66 28.53
N THR A 32 -2.51 -20.62 28.12
CA THR A 32 -3.43 -21.75 28.21
C THR A 32 -3.05 -22.77 27.15
N SER A 33 -2.40 -23.86 27.59
CA SER A 33 -2.10 -24.99 26.71
C SER A 33 -3.40 -25.72 26.36
N ARG A 34 -3.64 -25.80 25.05
CA ARG A 34 -4.70 -26.57 24.43
C ARG A 34 -4.55 -28.05 24.80
N HIS A 35 -5.66 -28.62 25.25
CA HIS A 35 -5.99 -30.03 25.11
C HIS A 35 -5.91 -30.40 23.63
N LEU A 36 -4.97 -31.29 23.28
CA LEU A 36 -5.08 -32.17 22.14
C LEU A 36 -4.88 -33.58 22.69
N GLY A 37 -5.94 -34.39 22.61
CA GLY A 37 -5.91 -35.80 22.98
C GLY A 37 -4.95 -36.55 22.07
N ILE A 38 -3.98 -37.21 22.68
CA ILE A 38 -3.20 -38.26 22.05
C ILE A 38 -3.89 -39.57 22.44
N LEU A 39 -4.67 -40.12 21.50
CA LEU A 39 -4.98 -41.52 21.53
C LEU A 39 -3.75 -42.29 21.03
N GLU A 40 -3.31 -43.21 21.88
CA GLU A 40 -2.93 -44.56 21.46
C GLU A 40 -1.58 -44.72 20.73
N GLY A 41 -0.58 -45.08 21.54
CA GLY A 41 0.60 -45.82 21.12
C GLY A 41 0.82 -46.96 22.12
N VAL A 42 0.04 -48.04 22.00
CA VAL A 42 0.29 -49.31 22.71
C VAL A 42 1.08 -50.20 21.75
N ALA A 43 2.40 -50.15 21.88
CA ALA A 43 3.30 -51.10 21.24
C ALA A 43 3.62 -52.22 22.24
N ASP A 44 3.46 -53.45 21.76
CA ASP A 44 3.98 -54.73 22.20
C ASP A 44 4.83 -54.75 23.49
N GLU A 45 4.24 -55.26 24.57
CA GLU A 45 4.98 -56.04 25.56
C GLU A 45 4.44 -57.47 25.61
N GLN A 46 5.19 -58.32 24.91
CA GLN A 46 5.55 -59.69 25.23
C GLN A 46 4.83 -60.31 26.43
N SER A 47 4.15 -61.42 26.15
CA SER A 47 3.70 -62.39 27.13
C SER A 47 4.82 -62.77 28.11
N PRO A 48 4.54 -62.76 29.42
CA PRO A 48 5.11 -63.71 30.33
C PRO A 48 4.04 -64.77 30.65
N SER A 49 4.29 -65.95 30.10
CA SER A 49 4.12 -67.24 30.79
C SER A 49 3.28 -67.24 32.06
N ALA A 50 2.09 -67.83 31.95
CA ALA A 50 1.55 -68.82 32.89
C ALA A 50 2.07 -68.69 34.34
N GLY A 51 1.51 -67.73 35.08
CA GLY A 51 1.52 -67.75 36.53
C GLY A 51 0.64 -68.91 37.00
N GLN A 52 1.30 -70.02 37.31
CA GLN A 52 0.74 -71.16 38.03
C GLN A 52 0.14 -70.66 39.35
N THR A 53 -1.19 -70.63 39.44
CA THR A 53 -1.86 -70.75 40.73
C THR A 53 -1.81 -72.23 41.13
N PRO A 54 -1.51 -72.56 42.40
CA PRO A 54 -1.46 -73.94 42.84
C PRO A 54 -2.90 -74.46 42.95
N THR A 55 -3.44 -75.02 41.87
CA THR A 55 -4.68 -75.82 41.92
C THR A 55 -4.31 -77.23 42.37
N GLY A 56 -3.92 -77.32 43.63
CA GLY A 56 -3.54 -78.55 44.31
C GLY A 56 -4.20 -78.63 45.68
N ALA A 57 -5.51 -78.38 45.75
CA ALA A 57 -6.30 -78.57 46.96
C ALA A 57 -7.73 -79.08 46.71
N ASP A 58 -8.25 -79.02 45.48
CA ASP A 58 -9.69 -79.29 45.26
C ASP A 58 -9.99 -80.71 44.73
N ARG A 59 -8.96 -81.54 44.52
CA ARG A 59 -9.15 -82.93 44.05
C ARG A 59 -9.36 -83.95 45.17
N GLU A 60 -9.05 -83.56 46.42
CA GLU A 60 -9.27 -84.43 47.58
C GLU A 60 -10.60 -84.12 48.30
N GLU A 61 -11.11 -82.89 48.27
CA GLU A 61 -12.41 -82.55 48.90
C GLU A 61 -13.64 -83.10 48.14
N LEU A 62 -13.54 -83.31 46.83
CA LEU A 62 -14.62 -83.94 46.04
C LEU A 62 -14.75 -85.44 46.32
N ALA A 63 -13.67 -86.12 46.71
CA ALA A 63 -13.70 -87.55 47.05
C ALA A 63 -14.33 -87.80 48.44
N PHE A 64 -14.15 -86.87 49.40
CA PHE A 64 -14.79 -86.97 50.72
C PHE A 64 -16.29 -86.64 50.66
N SER A 65 -16.73 -85.84 49.70
CA SER A 65 -18.12 -85.42 49.55
C SER A 65 -19.06 -86.53 49.05
N ASP A 66 -18.58 -87.38 48.13
CA ASP A 66 -19.35 -88.50 47.56
C ASP A 66 -19.61 -89.65 48.56
N LEU A 67 -18.81 -89.75 49.63
CA LEU A 67 -18.97 -90.75 50.68
C LEU A 67 -20.08 -90.41 51.70
N HIS A 68 -20.56 -89.16 51.74
CA HIS A 68 -21.62 -88.76 52.68
C HIS A 68 -23.01 -89.33 52.36
N TYR A 69 -23.18 -89.93 51.17
CA TYR A 69 -24.46 -90.49 50.74
C TYR A 69 -24.63 -91.99 50.98
N TYR A 70 -23.54 -92.71 51.20
CA TYR A 70 -23.57 -94.15 51.45
C TYR A 70 -23.33 -94.41 52.93
N VAL A 71 -24.42 -94.53 53.71
CA VAL A 71 -24.36 -95.18 55.02
C VAL A 71 -24.64 -96.66 54.78
N PRO A 72 -23.64 -97.53 54.95
CA PRO A 72 -23.80 -98.97 54.77
C PRO A 72 -24.90 -99.50 55.72
N GLN A 73 -25.75 -100.41 55.24
CA GLN A 73 -26.89 -100.92 56.02
C GLN A 73 -26.45 -101.62 57.31
N ASP A 74 -25.25 -102.17 57.32
CA ASP A 74 -24.54 -102.77 58.46
C ASP A 74 -24.24 -101.78 59.59
N VAL A 75 -24.24 -100.46 59.33
CA VAL A 75 -24.07 -99.41 60.35
C VAL A 75 -25.43 -98.94 60.90
N VAL A 76 -26.51 -99.15 60.14
CA VAL A 76 -27.88 -98.80 60.55
C VAL A 76 -28.51 -99.94 61.36
N ASP A 77 -28.21 -101.19 61.00
CA ASP A 77 -28.69 -102.42 61.63
C ASP A 77 -27.52 -103.20 62.28
N VAL A 78 -26.91 -102.60 63.31
CA VAL A 78 -25.78 -103.19 64.03
C VAL A 78 -26.29 -104.11 65.15
N SER A 79 -25.81 -105.35 65.19
CA SER A 79 -26.01 -106.28 66.31
C SER A 79 -24.75 -106.38 67.16
N PHE A 80 -24.86 -106.07 68.45
CA PHE A 80 -23.73 -106.12 69.38
C PHE A 80 -23.75 -107.43 70.20
N PRO A 81 -22.63 -108.17 70.32
CA PRO A 81 -22.53 -109.36 71.17
C PRO A 81 -22.75 -109.04 72.66
N VAL A 82 -23.45 -109.93 73.39
CA VAL A 82 -23.75 -109.74 74.83
C VAL A 82 -22.65 -110.35 75.68
N ALA A 83 -22.03 -109.55 76.57
CA ALA A 83 -21.02 -109.99 77.54
C ALA A 83 -21.49 -109.75 78.98
N VAL A 84 -20.96 -110.52 79.94
CA VAL A 84 -21.35 -110.50 81.37
C VAL A 84 -21.13 -109.12 82.03
N ARG A 85 -20.24 -108.30 81.48
CA ARG A 85 -20.10 -106.87 81.78
C ARG A 85 -20.01 -106.10 80.46
N GLY A 86 -20.92 -105.14 80.28
CA GLY A 86 -20.99 -104.31 79.09
C GLY A 86 -21.84 -103.08 79.31
N TYR A 87 -21.92 -102.22 78.29
CA TYR A 87 -22.84 -101.09 78.29
C TYR A 87 -24.28 -101.58 78.37
N ASP A 88 -25.12 -100.82 79.06
CA ASP A 88 -26.54 -101.12 79.15
C ASP A 88 -27.17 -101.16 77.74
N ARG A 89 -27.76 -102.31 77.42
CA ARG A 89 -28.41 -102.58 76.13
C ARG A 89 -29.46 -101.53 75.82
N HIS A 90 -30.25 -101.10 76.80
CA HIS A 90 -31.29 -100.08 76.59
C HIS A 90 -30.69 -98.70 76.30
N ALA A 91 -29.57 -98.35 76.93
CA ALA A 91 -28.87 -97.09 76.69
C ALA A 91 -28.19 -97.06 75.31
N VAL A 92 -27.60 -98.18 74.89
CA VAL A 92 -26.99 -98.33 73.55
C VAL A 92 -28.06 -98.29 72.47
N ASP A 93 -29.18 -99.01 72.63
CA ASP A 93 -30.31 -98.97 71.69
C ASP A 93 -30.87 -97.54 71.55
N ALA A 94 -30.99 -96.81 72.66
CA ALA A 94 -31.43 -95.41 72.65
C ALA A 94 -30.42 -94.50 71.93
N TYR A 95 -29.12 -94.75 72.09
CA TYR A 95 -28.06 -94.02 71.40
C TYR A 95 -28.03 -94.33 69.89
N VAL A 96 -28.10 -95.59 69.50
CA VAL A 96 -28.18 -96.03 68.10
C VAL A 96 -29.41 -95.44 67.42
N LYS A 97 -30.58 -95.44 68.08
CA LYS A 97 -31.78 -94.77 67.57
C LYS A 97 -31.58 -93.26 67.38
N ARG A 98 -30.88 -92.58 68.29
CA ARG A 98 -30.53 -91.16 68.13
C ARG A 98 -29.58 -90.92 66.97
N VAL A 99 -28.55 -91.75 66.80
CA VAL A 99 -27.59 -91.65 65.70
C VAL A 99 -28.26 -91.94 64.35
N ASN A 100 -29.05 -93.02 64.26
CA ASN A 100 -29.83 -93.35 63.06
C ASN A 100 -30.82 -92.24 62.71
N ARG A 101 -31.41 -91.57 63.72
CA ARG A 101 -32.25 -90.39 63.49
C ARG A 101 -31.46 -89.21 62.92
N VAL A 102 -30.28 -88.91 63.44
CA VAL A 102 -29.40 -87.85 62.91
C VAL A 102 -28.94 -88.18 61.48
N ILE A 103 -28.62 -89.44 61.20
CA ILE A 103 -28.25 -89.92 59.86
C ILE A 103 -29.42 -89.72 58.88
N ALA A 104 -30.64 -90.07 59.28
CA ALA A 104 -31.84 -89.86 58.46
C ALA A 104 -32.13 -88.37 58.25
N GLU A 105 -32.02 -87.55 59.29
CA GLU A 105 -32.19 -86.09 59.20
C GLU A 105 -31.14 -85.44 58.28
N LEU A 106 -29.89 -85.91 58.30
CA LEU A 106 -28.83 -85.47 57.39
C LEU A 106 -29.10 -85.88 55.93
N LYS A 107 -29.56 -87.12 55.68
CA LYS A 107 -29.96 -87.55 54.33
C LYS A 107 -31.16 -86.78 53.77
N VAL A 108 -32.14 -86.46 54.64
CA VAL A 108 -33.34 -85.69 54.25
C VAL A 108 -32.99 -84.22 53.96
N ARG A 109 -32.02 -83.65 54.69
CA ARG A 109 -31.56 -82.27 54.46
C ARG A 109 -30.53 -82.14 53.33
N SER A 110 -29.85 -83.22 52.96
CA SER A 110 -28.94 -83.25 51.81
C SER A 110 -29.74 -83.36 50.51
N SER A 111 -29.69 -82.33 49.65
CA SER A 111 -30.36 -82.34 48.34
C SER A 111 -29.85 -83.49 47.45
N PRO A 112 -30.72 -84.36 46.91
CA PRO A 112 -30.30 -85.54 46.13
C PRO A 112 -29.29 -85.20 45.02
N PRO A 113 -28.25 -86.02 44.75
CA PRO A 113 -27.23 -85.74 43.75
C PRO A 113 -27.76 -85.43 42.34
N ALA A 114 -28.92 -86.01 41.98
CA ALA A 114 -29.61 -85.73 40.73
C ALA A 114 -30.13 -84.28 40.62
N ALA A 115 -30.54 -83.67 41.74
CA ALA A 115 -31.01 -82.28 41.77
C ALA A 115 -29.85 -81.30 41.56
N VAL A 116 -28.67 -81.60 42.12
CA VAL A 116 -27.45 -80.81 41.92
C VAL A 116 -26.98 -80.89 40.46
N ARG A 117 -26.95 -82.09 39.87
CA ARG A 117 -26.60 -82.26 38.45
C ARG A 117 -27.55 -81.52 37.52
N HIS A 118 -28.85 -81.62 37.77
CA HIS A 118 -29.85 -80.90 36.98
C HIS A 118 -29.74 -79.37 37.15
N ALA A 119 -29.44 -78.88 38.35
CA ALA A 119 -29.17 -77.46 38.57
C ALA A 119 -27.89 -77.00 37.84
N LEU A 120 -26.86 -77.85 37.78
CA LEU A 120 -25.63 -77.59 37.03
C LEU A 120 -25.88 -77.58 35.52
N GLU A 121 -26.58 -78.56 34.95
CA GLU A 121 -26.97 -78.58 33.53
C GLU A 121 -27.83 -77.36 33.17
N GLN A 122 -28.75 -76.95 34.05
CA GLN A 122 -29.52 -75.72 33.86
C GLN A 122 -28.65 -74.46 33.91
N ALA A 123 -27.65 -74.43 34.80
CA ALA A 123 -26.71 -73.31 34.88
C ALA A 123 -25.81 -73.27 33.63
N GLU A 124 -25.29 -74.40 33.16
CA GLU A 124 -24.51 -74.52 31.93
C GLU A 124 -25.31 -74.09 30.70
N GLY A 125 -26.56 -74.54 30.58
CA GLY A 125 -27.46 -74.10 29.51
C GLY A 125 -27.75 -72.60 29.54
N LYS A 126 -27.96 -72.01 30.72
CA LYS A 126 -28.11 -70.55 30.89
C LYS A 126 -26.84 -69.79 30.53
N VAL A 127 -25.67 -70.30 30.94
CA VAL A 127 -24.37 -69.69 30.62
C VAL A 127 -24.10 -69.74 29.12
N GLN A 128 -24.35 -70.86 28.45
CA GLN A 128 -24.23 -70.97 27.00
C GLN A 128 -25.17 -70.00 26.28
N GLY A 129 -26.42 -69.88 26.74
CA GLY A 129 -27.38 -68.90 26.20
C GLY A 129 -26.91 -67.45 26.37
N LEU A 130 -26.34 -67.09 27.52
CA LEU A 130 -25.77 -65.76 27.75
C LEU A 130 -24.54 -65.50 26.88
N LEU A 131 -23.65 -66.48 26.71
CA LEU A 131 -22.48 -66.34 25.85
C LEU A 131 -22.87 -66.18 24.38
N GLN A 132 -23.89 -66.93 23.92
CA GLN A 132 -24.42 -66.80 22.58
C GLN A 132 -25.06 -65.42 22.37
N ALA A 133 -25.91 -64.98 23.31
CA ALA A 133 -26.51 -63.64 23.26
C ALA A 133 -25.46 -62.53 23.31
N ALA A 134 -24.39 -62.70 24.10
CA ALA A 134 -23.28 -61.75 24.16
C ALA A 134 -22.49 -61.68 22.84
N ARG A 135 -22.28 -62.82 22.16
CA ARG A 135 -21.65 -62.85 20.83
C ARG A 135 -22.52 -62.17 19.79
N GLU A 136 -23.81 -62.49 19.74
CA GLU A 136 -24.76 -61.85 18.83
C GLU A 136 -24.85 -60.33 19.08
N ALA A 137 -24.89 -59.91 20.33
CA ALA A 137 -24.87 -58.49 20.69
C ALA A 137 -23.55 -57.81 20.28
N ALA A 138 -22.40 -58.47 20.48
CA ALA A 138 -21.11 -57.96 20.05
C ALA A 138 -21.05 -57.82 18.52
N GLU A 139 -21.53 -58.81 17.78
CA GLU A 139 -21.61 -58.77 16.31
C GLU A 139 -22.49 -57.60 15.85
N GLN A 140 -23.68 -57.42 16.44
CA GLN A 140 -24.56 -56.30 16.13
C GLN A 140 -23.89 -54.95 16.38
N ILE A 141 -23.18 -54.80 17.51
CA ILE A 141 -22.43 -53.58 17.84
C ILE A 141 -21.32 -53.34 16.82
N THR A 142 -20.60 -54.39 16.40
CA THR A 142 -19.52 -54.23 15.41
C THR A 142 -20.06 -53.83 14.05
N VAL A 143 -21.16 -54.43 13.60
CA VAL A 143 -21.79 -54.09 12.32
C VAL A 143 -22.36 -52.67 12.35
N SER A 144 -23.05 -52.29 13.43
CA SER A 144 -23.59 -50.93 13.55
C SER A 144 -22.49 -49.88 13.63
N ALA A 145 -21.42 -50.14 14.39
CA ALA A 145 -20.27 -49.23 14.50
C ALA A 145 -19.53 -49.07 13.16
N GLN A 146 -19.38 -50.15 12.40
CA GLN A 146 -18.81 -50.09 11.04
C GLN A 146 -19.69 -49.27 10.11
N GLN A 147 -21.00 -49.52 10.10
CA GLN A 147 -21.94 -48.76 9.27
C GLN A 147 -21.93 -47.27 9.63
N GLU A 148 -22.01 -46.91 10.92
CA GLU A 148 -21.95 -45.51 11.37
C GLU A 148 -20.61 -44.85 11.01
N ALA A 149 -19.50 -45.58 11.11
CA ALA A 149 -18.19 -45.08 10.70
C ALA A 149 -18.13 -44.83 9.18
N GLU A 150 -18.66 -45.74 8.37
CA GLU A 150 -18.75 -45.59 6.91
C GLU A 150 -19.64 -44.39 6.54
N GLU A 151 -20.81 -44.25 7.15
CA GLU A 151 -21.71 -43.11 6.94
C GLU A 151 -21.05 -41.79 7.35
N ASN A 152 -20.37 -41.75 8.49
CA ASN A 152 -19.65 -40.56 8.95
C ASN A 152 -18.50 -40.18 8.01
N THR A 153 -17.72 -41.16 7.54
CA THR A 153 -16.63 -40.89 6.60
C THR A 153 -17.15 -40.48 5.22
N ALA A 154 -18.25 -41.07 4.75
CA ALA A 154 -18.90 -40.68 3.51
C ALA A 154 -19.42 -39.23 3.58
N ARG A 155 -20.08 -38.87 4.68
CA ARG A 155 -20.54 -37.51 4.94
C ARG A 155 -19.39 -36.52 5.01
N ALA A 156 -18.34 -36.81 5.79
CA ALA A 156 -17.18 -35.95 5.90
C ALA A 156 -16.47 -35.75 4.54
N LYS A 157 -16.39 -36.80 3.70
CA LYS A 157 -15.85 -36.69 2.34
C LYS A 157 -16.73 -35.82 1.45
N ALA A 158 -18.06 -35.96 1.54
CA ALA A 158 -18.99 -35.13 0.77
C ALA A 158 -18.88 -33.66 1.18
N GLU A 159 -18.87 -33.36 2.48
CA GLU A 159 -18.70 -32.01 3.02
C GLU A 159 -17.34 -31.39 2.63
N ALA A 160 -16.26 -32.19 2.66
CA ALA A 160 -14.95 -31.75 2.21
C ALA A 160 -14.95 -31.44 0.71
N ALA A 161 -15.61 -32.26 -0.11
CA ALA A 161 -15.72 -32.03 -1.55
C ALA A 161 -16.52 -30.75 -1.85
N THR A 162 -17.64 -30.52 -1.15
CA THR A 162 -18.41 -29.28 -1.31
C THR A 162 -17.59 -28.05 -0.89
N LEU A 163 -16.86 -28.14 0.22
CA LEU A 163 -16.01 -27.04 0.68
C LEU A 163 -14.91 -26.70 -0.35
N ILE A 164 -14.28 -27.71 -0.95
CA ILE A 164 -13.25 -27.49 -1.98
C ILE A 164 -13.86 -26.82 -3.22
N VAL A 165 -15.04 -27.26 -3.66
CA VAL A 165 -15.73 -26.66 -4.81
C VAL A 165 -16.11 -25.21 -4.51
N ASP A 166 -16.72 -24.95 -3.36
CA ASP A 166 -17.16 -23.61 -2.96
C ASP A 166 -15.96 -22.65 -2.84
N THR A 167 -14.90 -23.08 -2.16
CA THR A 167 -13.67 -22.27 -2.02
C THR A 167 -12.98 -22.02 -3.35
N SER A 168 -12.98 -23.01 -4.26
CA SER A 168 -12.46 -22.81 -5.62
C SER A 168 -13.29 -21.81 -6.42
N ALA A 169 -14.62 -21.89 -6.32
CA ALA A 169 -15.53 -20.96 -6.99
C ALA A 169 -15.41 -19.54 -6.42
N GLU A 170 -15.24 -19.38 -5.11
CA GLU A 170 -14.94 -18.09 -4.48
C GLU A 170 -13.60 -17.53 -4.93
N ALA A 171 -12.56 -18.35 -5.00
CA ALA A 171 -11.25 -17.93 -5.49
C ALA A 171 -11.30 -17.46 -6.95
N ASP A 172 -12.07 -18.15 -7.80
CA ASP A 172 -12.23 -17.76 -9.20
C ASP A 172 -13.06 -16.47 -9.35
N ARG A 173 -14.08 -16.27 -8.51
CA ARG A 173 -14.81 -14.98 -8.44
C ARG A 173 -13.89 -13.84 -8.01
N MET A 174 -13.11 -14.03 -6.95
CA MET A 174 -12.17 -13.01 -6.48
C MET A 174 -11.11 -12.66 -7.54
N LYS A 175 -10.62 -13.66 -8.30
CA LYS A 175 -9.72 -13.41 -9.43
C LYS A 175 -10.39 -12.60 -10.54
N ALA A 176 -11.62 -12.97 -10.92
CA ALA A 176 -12.36 -12.24 -11.95
C ALA A 176 -12.62 -10.77 -11.54
N GLU A 177 -13.01 -10.53 -10.30
CA GLU A 177 -13.18 -9.18 -9.75
C GLU A 177 -11.87 -8.39 -9.74
N ALA A 178 -10.76 -9.02 -9.32
CA ALA A 178 -9.44 -8.41 -9.33
C ALA A 178 -8.99 -8.05 -10.76
N ASP A 179 -9.18 -8.95 -11.73
CA ASP A 179 -8.86 -8.72 -13.13
C ASP A 179 -9.72 -7.59 -13.72
N GLU A 180 -11.00 -7.53 -13.36
CA GLU A 180 -11.89 -6.43 -13.74
C GLU A 180 -11.40 -5.09 -13.18
N HIS A 181 -11.01 -5.04 -11.90
CA HIS A 181 -10.45 -3.85 -11.28
C HIS A 181 -9.16 -3.38 -11.97
N VAL A 182 -8.26 -4.31 -12.30
CA VAL A 182 -7.01 -4.01 -13.03
C VAL A 182 -7.33 -3.48 -14.43
N ALA A 183 -8.27 -4.09 -15.15
CA ALA A 183 -8.71 -3.63 -16.46
C ALA A 183 -9.34 -2.23 -16.41
N ASN A 184 -10.18 -1.97 -15.40
CA ASN A 184 -10.80 -0.67 -15.17
C ASN A 184 -9.76 0.41 -14.85
N ALA A 185 -8.82 0.12 -13.95
CA ALA A 185 -7.73 1.02 -13.61
C ALA A 185 -6.86 1.33 -14.83
N LYS A 186 -6.54 0.32 -15.65
CA LYS A 186 -5.76 0.49 -16.89
C LYS A 186 -6.49 1.38 -17.89
N ARG A 187 -7.79 1.14 -18.14
CA ARG A 187 -8.60 1.99 -19.02
C ARG A 187 -8.65 3.44 -18.53
N GLN A 188 -8.83 3.66 -17.23
CA GLN A 188 -8.83 5.00 -16.65
C GLN A 188 -7.46 5.69 -16.76
N ALA A 189 -6.37 4.95 -16.56
CA ALA A 189 -5.02 5.47 -16.73
C ALA A 189 -4.76 5.85 -18.21
N GLU A 190 -5.18 5.02 -19.15
CA GLU A 190 -5.08 5.30 -20.59
C GLU A 190 -5.89 6.54 -20.99
N THR A 191 -7.15 6.68 -20.53
CA THR A 191 -7.95 7.87 -20.83
C THR A 191 -7.39 9.14 -20.21
N THR A 192 -6.80 9.05 -19.02
CA THR A 192 -6.14 10.18 -18.37
C THR A 192 -4.88 10.56 -19.14
N ALA A 193 -4.08 9.59 -19.58
CA ALA A 193 -2.88 9.82 -20.37
C ALA A 193 -3.18 10.43 -21.74
N THR A 194 -4.23 9.96 -22.44
CA THR A 194 -4.63 10.53 -23.73
C THR A 194 -5.16 11.95 -23.59
N THR A 195 -5.98 12.21 -22.57
CA THR A 195 -6.47 13.57 -22.26
C THR A 195 -5.32 14.51 -21.91
N ALA A 196 -4.40 14.07 -21.04
CA ALA A 196 -3.24 14.87 -20.66
C ALA A 196 -2.34 15.19 -21.86
N LYS A 197 -2.14 14.22 -22.76
CA LYS A 197 -1.38 14.42 -23.99
C LYS A 197 -2.08 15.42 -24.92
N ALA A 198 -3.38 15.28 -25.14
CA ALA A 198 -4.15 16.20 -25.97
C ALA A 198 -4.08 17.65 -25.44
N ASN A 199 -4.25 17.83 -24.11
CA ASN A 199 -4.13 19.14 -23.48
C ASN A 199 -2.72 19.73 -23.62
N ALA A 200 -1.68 18.90 -23.49
CA ALA A 200 -0.29 19.35 -23.68
C ALA A 200 -0.03 19.78 -25.13
N ASP A 201 -0.51 19.01 -26.10
CA ASP A 201 -0.39 19.34 -27.53
C ASP A 201 -1.13 20.64 -27.87
N GLU A 202 -2.32 20.86 -27.30
CA GLU A 202 -3.08 22.11 -27.44
C GLU A 202 -2.34 23.31 -26.84
N LEU A 203 -1.77 23.18 -25.64
CA LEU A 203 -0.99 24.23 -25.01
C LEU A 203 0.25 24.60 -25.82
N ILE A 204 0.96 23.61 -26.36
CA ILE A 204 2.12 23.85 -27.22
C ILE A 204 1.71 24.54 -28.51
N ALA A 205 0.60 24.12 -29.13
CA ALA A 205 0.08 24.76 -30.34
C ALA A 205 -0.33 26.22 -30.09
N GLY A 206 -1.04 26.47 -28.98
CA GLY A 206 -1.43 27.81 -28.55
C GLY A 206 -0.21 28.71 -28.29
N ALA A 207 0.76 28.23 -27.52
CA ALA A 207 1.98 28.99 -27.21
C ALA A 207 2.79 29.31 -28.48
N LYS A 208 2.86 28.39 -29.44
CA LYS A 208 3.52 28.65 -30.74
C LYS A 208 2.79 29.71 -31.54
N ALA A 209 1.47 29.61 -31.66
CA ALA A 209 0.67 30.60 -32.38
C ALA A 209 0.76 32.01 -31.74
N GLU A 210 0.77 32.09 -30.42
CA GLU A 210 0.99 33.35 -29.69
C GLU A 210 2.38 33.93 -29.94
N ALA A 211 3.43 33.09 -29.88
CA ALA A 211 4.79 33.52 -30.15
C ALA A 211 4.94 34.03 -31.59
N GLU A 212 4.38 33.32 -32.58
CA GLU A 212 4.36 33.75 -33.98
C GLU A 212 3.62 35.09 -34.15
N SER A 213 2.46 35.26 -33.52
CA SER A 213 1.70 36.51 -33.54
C SER A 213 2.50 37.68 -32.94
N ILE A 214 3.21 37.45 -31.83
CA ILE A 214 4.09 38.46 -31.22
C ILE A 214 5.22 38.85 -32.18
N VAL A 215 5.87 37.88 -32.82
CA VAL A 215 6.96 38.14 -33.77
C VAL A 215 6.46 38.94 -34.96
N VAL A 216 5.35 38.52 -35.57
CA VAL A 216 4.74 39.22 -36.72
C VAL A 216 4.37 40.66 -36.35
N ARG A 217 3.77 40.87 -35.18
CA ARG A 217 3.42 42.20 -34.70
C ARG A 217 4.66 43.05 -34.41
N ALA A 218 5.67 42.50 -33.77
CA ALA A 218 6.91 43.21 -33.48
C ALA A 218 7.66 43.61 -34.76
N GLN A 219 7.66 42.74 -35.79
CA GLN A 219 8.21 43.04 -37.10
C GLN A 219 7.44 44.17 -37.78
N ALA A 220 6.10 44.10 -37.81
CA ALA A 220 5.28 45.16 -38.38
C ALA A 220 5.48 46.52 -37.67
N GLU A 221 5.60 46.53 -36.33
CA GLU A 221 5.92 47.72 -35.56
C GLU A 221 7.34 48.25 -35.86
N ALA A 222 8.32 47.37 -36.08
CA ALA A 222 9.68 47.75 -36.44
C ALA A 222 9.74 48.36 -37.85
N ASP A 223 9.08 47.74 -38.83
CA ASP A 223 9.01 48.24 -40.21
C ASP A 223 8.33 49.61 -40.27
N GLU A 224 7.25 49.81 -39.51
CA GLU A 224 6.58 51.10 -39.40
C GLU A 224 7.49 52.17 -38.78
N ARG A 225 8.27 51.83 -37.74
CA ARG A 225 9.25 52.76 -37.15
C ARG A 225 10.35 53.12 -38.14
N LEU A 226 10.84 52.16 -38.92
CA LEU A 226 11.85 52.41 -39.96
C LEU A 226 11.32 53.36 -41.03
N ARG A 227 10.11 53.12 -41.55
CA ARG A 227 9.49 54.01 -42.55
C ARG A 227 9.38 55.44 -42.04
N ARG A 228 8.91 55.64 -40.81
CA ARG A 228 8.82 56.99 -40.21
C ARG A 228 10.18 57.66 -40.09
N LEU A 229 11.21 56.92 -39.64
CA LEU A 229 12.55 57.47 -39.55
C LEU A 229 13.14 57.80 -40.92
N GLU A 230 12.88 56.98 -41.94
CA GLU A 230 13.29 57.25 -43.31
C GLU A 230 12.62 58.53 -43.85
N GLU A 231 11.30 58.66 -43.65
CA GLU A 231 10.53 59.87 -44.03
C GLU A 231 11.05 61.13 -43.33
N GLU A 232 11.32 61.04 -42.01
CA GLU A 232 11.91 62.13 -41.25
C GLU A 232 13.32 62.50 -41.75
N LEU A 233 14.16 61.50 -42.05
CA LEU A 233 15.50 61.75 -42.59
C LEU A 233 15.43 62.39 -43.98
N THR A 234 14.52 61.96 -44.84
CA THR A 234 14.32 62.58 -46.16
C THR A 234 13.84 64.02 -46.01
N ALA A 235 12.85 64.28 -45.16
CA ALA A 235 12.35 65.62 -44.91
C ALA A 235 13.47 66.54 -44.36
N ARG A 236 14.28 66.05 -43.42
CA ARG A 236 15.41 66.81 -42.85
C ARG A 236 16.51 67.10 -43.87
N ARG A 237 16.78 66.17 -44.80
CA ARG A 237 17.73 66.37 -45.88
C ARG A 237 17.23 67.42 -46.87
N GLU A 238 15.98 67.30 -47.32
CA GLU A 238 15.35 68.29 -48.21
C GLU A 238 15.32 69.69 -47.57
N GLU A 239 15.00 69.79 -46.27
CA GLU A 239 15.07 71.05 -45.52
C GLU A 239 16.50 71.64 -45.52
N ALA A 240 17.52 70.81 -45.30
CA ALA A 240 18.91 71.25 -45.26
C ALA A 240 19.42 71.70 -46.64
N GLU A 241 19.09 70.95 -47.69
CA GLU A 241 19.40 71.28 -49.08
C GLU A 241 18.72 72.58 -49.50
N ALA A 242 17.43 72.76 -49.18
CA ALA A 242 16.71 74.00 -49.46
C ALA A 242 17.32 75.20 -48.72
N ARG A 243 17.77 75.03 -47.46
CA ARG A 243 18.49 76.08 -46.72
C ARG A 243 19.83 76.40 -47.38
N MET A 244 20.58 75.39 -47.82
CA MET A 244 21.88 75.58 -48.48
C MET A 244 21.72 76.33 -49.81
N HIS A 245 20.75 75.94 -50.62
CA HIS A 245 20.44 76.62 -51.87
C HIS A 245 20.03 78.08 -51.66
N ARG A 246 19.23 78.37 -50.62
CA ARG A 246 18.91 79.76 -50.24
C ARG A 246 20.17 80.54 -49.89
N LEU A 247 21.03 80.00 -49.02
CA LEU A 247 22.29 80.65 -48.64
C LEU A 247 23.23 80.86 -49.84
N GLN A 248 23.28 79.93 -50.79
CA GLN A 248 24.06 80.08 -52.02
C GLN A 248 23.53 81.25 -52.86
N THR A 249 22.22 81.30 -53.12
CA THR A 249 21.59 82.41 -53.86
C THR A 249 21.79 83.75 -53.15
N ASP A 250 21.62 83.80 -51.82
CA ASP A 250 21.84 85.00 -51.03
C ASP A 250 23.32 85.44 -51.11
N THR A 251 24.26 84.50 -51.06
CA THR A 251 25.69 84.77 -51.19
C THR A 251 26.01 85.32 -52.58
N GLU A 252 25.51 84.69 -53.64
CA GLU A 252 25.66 85.17 -55.03
C GLU A 252 25.06 86.57 -55.20
N ALA A 253 23.89 86.84 -54.62
CA ALA A 253 23.27 88.17 -54.64
C ALA A 253 24.16 89.22 -53.97
N VAL A 254 24.74 88.92 -52.81
CA VAL A 254 25.68 89.81 -52.10
C VAL A 254 26.96 90.05 -52.92
N TRP A 255 27.50 89.03 -53.60
CA TRP A 255 28.66 89.19 -54.47
C TRP A 255 28.35 90.08 -55.68
N ASN A 256 27.22 89.87 -56.34
CA ASN A 256 26.76 90.70 -57.45
C ASN A 256 26.55 92.16 -57.00
N GLN A 257 25.92 92.38 -55.84
CA GLN A 257 25.74 93.70 -55.26
C GLN A 257 27.09 94.38 -54.93
N ARG A 258 28.06 93.61 -54.41
CA ARG A 258 29.41 94.11 -54.15
C ARG A 258 30.11 94.53 -55.44
N ASP A 259 30.01 93.73 -56.49
CA ASP A 259 30.65 94.03 -57.77
C ASP A 259 30.04 95.27 -58.42
N GLU A 260 28.71 95.43 -58.39
CA GLU A 260 28.00 96.65 -58.79
C GLU A 260 28.46 97.87 -57.98
N LEU A 261 28.54 97.75 -56.65
CA LEU A 261 29.03 98.82 -55.79
C LEU A 261 30.48 99.20 -56.10
N LEU A 262 31.35 98.23 -56.37
CA LEU A 262 32.74 98.48 -56.75
C LEU A 262 32.84 99.15 -58.13
N GLU A 263 32.00 98.76 -59.09
CA GLU A 263 31.88 99.45 -60.38
C GLU A 263 31.39 100.90 -60.22
N ASP A 264 30.40 101.12 -59.36
CA ASP A 264 29.91 102.46 -59.02
C ASP A 264 30.99 103.32 -58.35
N ILE A 265 31.76 102.76 -57.41
CA ILE A 265 32.90 103.45 -56.79
C ILE A 265 33.97 103.78 -57.84
N ARG A 266 34.30 102.85 -58.75
CA ARG A 266 35.24 103.10 -59.86
C ARG A 266 34.72 104.20 -60.79
N ARG A 267 33.43 104.18 -61.14
CA ARG A 267 32.78 105.22 -61.95
C ARG A 267 32.83 106.58 -61.26
N MET A 268 32.46 106.66 -59.98
CA MET A 268 32.54 107.89 -59.19
C MET A 268 33.98 108.40 -59.09
N SER A 269 34.95 107.51 -58.85
CA SER A 269 36.37 107.85 -58.81
C SER A 269 36.87 108.37 -60.16
N SER A 270 36.49 107.74 -61.27
CA SER A 270 36.83 108.22 -62.62
C SER A 270 36.22 109.60 -62.92
N GLY A 271 34.96 109.83 -62.52
CA GLY A 271 34.31 111.14 -62.63
C GLY A 271 34.98 112.21 -61.75
N LEU A 272 35.44 111.85 -60.54
CA LEU A 272 36.24 112.74 -59.69
C LEU A 272 37.60 113.05 -60.33
N ILE A 273 38.28 112.08 -60.95
CA ILE A 273 39.53 112.28 -61.69
C ILE A 273 39.29 113.21 -62.90
N ASP A 274 38.22 113.00 -63.67
CA ASP A 274 37.88 113.85 -64.81
C ASP A 274 37.53 115.28 -64.38
N LEU A 275 36.79 115.43 -63.28
CA LEU A 275 36.50 116.74 -62.68
C LEU A 275 37.80 117.42 -62.19
N ALA A 276 38.68 116.67 -61.52
CA ALA A 276 39.97 117.17 -61.08
C ALA A 276 40.88 117.55 -62.25
N ARG A 277 40.89 116.79 -63.35
CA ARG A 277 41.62 117.13 -64.60
C ARG A 277 41.03 118.37 -65.26
N ALA A 278 39.70 118.50 -65.32
CA ALA A 278 39.03 119.69 -65.83
C ALA A 278 39.30 120.92 -64.95
N ALA A 279 39.43 120.75 -63.63
CA ALA A 279 39.81 121.81 -62.70
C ALA A 279 41.31 122.16 -62.79
N ALA A 280 42.21 121.17 -62.93
CA ALA A 280 43.64 121.38 -63.16
C ALA A 280 43.90 122.05 -64.51
N ALA A 281 43.11 121.77 -65.54
CA ALA A 281 43.14 122.51 -66.81
C ALA A 281 42.69 123.99 -66.66
N ARG A 282 42.01 124.34 -65.56
CA ARG A 282 41.65 125.74 -65.21
C ARG A 282 42.69 126.42 -64.30
N ILE A 283 43.57 125.66 -63.65
CA ILE A 283 44.62 126.18 -62.75
C ILE A 283 45.98 125.98 -63.44
N GLN A 284 46.55 127.05 -63.98
CA GLN A 284 47.91 127.04 -64.53
C GLN A 284 48.95 126.68 -63.44
N PRO A 285 50.01 125.90 -63.74
CA PRO A 285 51.19 125.85 -62.90
C PRO A 285 52.15 127.01 -63.26
N GLY A 286 52.38 127.89 -62.29
CA GLY A 286 53.42 128.93 -62.29
C GLY A 286 54.07 129.03 -60.90
N GLU A 287 55.18 128.31 -60.75
CA GLU A 287 56.36 128.45 -59.86
C GLU A 287 56.31 129.11 -58.45
N GLY A 288 56.87 128.39 -57.46
CA GLY A 288 57.88 128.97 -56.54
C GLY A 288 57.90 128.51 -55.07
N ALA A 289 59.04 127.91 -54.68
CA ALA A 289 59.72 127.96 -53.37
C ALA A 289 59.53 126.82 -52.31
N GLU A 290 60.61 126.02 -52.22
CA GLU A 290 61.20 125.35 -51.03
C GLU A 290 61.62 126.36 -49.92
N PRO A 291 61.94 125.99 -48.65
CA PRO A 291 62.82 124.86 -48.26
C PRO A 291 62.56 124.09 -46.92
N GLU A 292 63.30 122.98 -46.76
CA GLU A 292 64.02 122.38 -45.59
C GLU A 292 63.45 122.57 -44.15
N GLU A 293 63.52 121.66 -43.17
CA GLU A 293 64.28 120.42 -42.89
C GLU A 293 63.69 119.76 -41.61
N ASP A 294 64.31 118.65 -41.16
CA ASP A 294 64.28 118.01 -39.82
C ASP A 294 63.27 116.87 -39.50
N GLU A 295 63.77 115.66 -39.75
CA GLU A 295 63.53 114.44 -38.96
C GLU A 295 64.07 114.59 -37.51
N PRO A 296 63.51 113.87 -36.50
CA PRO A 296 64.08 112.56 -36.18
C PRO A 296 63.07 111.49 -35.72
N THR A 297 63.28 110.28 -36.24
CA THR A 297 63.54 109.02 -35.52
C THR A 297 62.71 108.69 -34.26
N ARG A 298 62.12 107.47 -34.23
CA ARG A 298 62.46 106.34 -33.31
C ARG A 298 61.23 105.42 -33.13
N VAL A 299 61.17 104.18 -33.66
CA VAL A 299 61.84 102.90 -33.29
C VAL A 299 61.06 102.04 -32.27
N ILE A 300 60.57 100.88 -32.76
CA ILE A 300 60.63 99.49 -32.19
C ILE A 300 59.58 99.09 -31.11
N PRO A 301 59.13 97.80 -30.98
CA PRO A 301 58.83 96.72 -31.95
C PRO A 301 57.68 95.76 -31.40
N PRO A 302 57.61 94.43 -31.72
CA PRO A 302 56.45 93.56 -31.50
C PRO A 302 56.48 92.70 -30.22
N HIS A 303 55.33 92.14 -29.85
CA HIS A 303 55.14 90.87 -29.12
C HIS A 303 53.70 90.40 -29.44
N GLY A 304 53.39 89.17 -29.83
CA GLY A 304 53.93 87.90 -29.35
C GLY A 304 53.15 87.46 -28.12
N GLN A 305 52.04 86.74 -28.32
CA GLN A 305 51.52 85.78 -27.34
C GLN A 305 51.07 84.51 -28.05
N GLU A 306 52.01 83.57 -28.00
CA GLU A 306 51.81 82.13 -27.99
C GLU A 306 51.02 81.69 -26.74
N GLU A 307 50.28 80.60 -26.94
CA GLU A 307 49.96 79.51 -26.00
C GLU A 307 49.00 79.69 -24.81
N ALA A 308 47.93 78.87 -24.86
CA ALA A 308 47.59 77.79 -23.90
C ALA A 308 46.06 77.59 -23.98
N GLY A 309 45.54 76.50 -24.55
CA GLY A 309 45.62 75.18 -23.96
C GLY A 309 44.29 74.88 -23.25
N PHE A 310 43.35 74.22 -23.94
CA PHE A 310 42.32 73.44 -23.24
C PHE A 310 41.98 72.16 -24.01
N GLN A 311 42.70 71.13 -23.58
CA GLN A 311 42.39 69.71 -23.54
C GLN A 311 40.93 69.30 -23.82
N GLU A 312 40.78 68.38 -24.78
CA GLU A 312 39.88 67.23 -24.63
C GLU A 312 40.14 66.55 -23.27
N PRO A 313 39.10 65.96 -22.68
CA PRO A 313 39.11 64.50 -22.71
C PRO A 313 37.74 63.91 -23.07
N ARG A 314 37.75 63.06 -24.09
CA ARG A 314 37.03 61.77 -24.07
C ARG A 314 37.93 60.75 -23.35
N PRO A 315 37.42 59.64 -22.77
CA PRO A 315 36.23 58.87 -23.17
C PRO A 315 34.98 59.06 -22.32
#